data_AF-A0A0R1J6F7-F1
#
_entry.id   AF-A0A0R1J6F7-F1
#
_cell.length_a   1.000
_cell.length_b   1.000
_cell.length_c   1.000
_cell.angle_alpha   90.00
_cell.angle_beta   90.00
_cell.angle_gamma   90.00
#
_symmetry.space_group_name_H-M   'P 1'
#
loop_
_entity.id
_entity.type
_entity.pdbx_description
1 polymer ?
#
loop_
_entity_poly.entity_id
_entity_poly.type
_entity_poly.pdbx_seq_one_letter_code
_entity_poly.pdbx_strand_id
1 'polypeptide(L)'
;MSYTTGEIAKAGKVSVKTIQFYDKKNLLNPSSRTENGRRLYNDQDLKKLKLILLLKSMGLTLDSIRQILVKSNSSKILTLLLDEQEKKLKNELNEAHLQIKIIEKMKKSLPSLDNFSIKSIDDIDYIMENKKSLRKLHIKILGFGLILDVIEIGTLIVSLLTGNWIWFGLGMVLVVIAAVILTKVYYQNTNYICPNCNTEFKPSFKQSFFAKHNLKTRKLTCPNCGKKDFCVEVYDKNKAGSYN
;
A
#
# COMPACT_ATOMS: atom_id res chain seq x y z
N MET A 1 42.50 28.52 25.55
CA MET A 1 42.86 28.51 24.12
C MET A 1 41.72 29.10 23.29
N SER A 2 42.00 29.61 22.08
CA SER A 2 40.99 30.04 21.12
C SER A 2 40.93 29.04 19.95
N TYR A 3 39.72 28.77 19.46
CA TYR A 3 39.45 27.85 18.37
C TYR A 3 38.69 28.59 17.27
N THR A 4 39.14 28.44 16.04
CA THR A 4 38.35 28.80 14.86
C THR A 4 37.18 27.83 14.68
N THR A 5 36.20 28.18 13.84
CA THR A 5 35.07 27.30 13.51
C THR A 5 35.52 25.91 13.02
N GLY A 6 36.63 25.83 12.27
CA GLY A 6 37.17 24.56 11.79
C GLY A 6 37.79 23.72 12.91
N GLU A 7 38.55 24.36 13.79
CA GLU A 7 39.22 23.69 14.91
C GLU A 7 38.23 23.18 15.95
N ILE A 8 37.22 23.98 16.31
CA ILE A 8 36.19 23.52 17.26
C ILE A 8 35.32 22.41 16.66
N ALA A 9 35.04 22.46 15.35
CA ALA A 9 34.34 21.40 14.64
C ALA A 9 35.14 20.08 14.67
N LYS A 10 36.45 20.16 14.40
CA LYS A 10 37.37 19.01 14.49
C LYS A 10 37.44 18.46 15.91
N ALA A 11 37.56 19.32 16.92
CA ALA A 11 37.59 18.93 18.33
C ALA A 11 36.28 18.28 18.79
N GLY A 12 35.14 18.75 18.27
CA GLY A 12 33.82 18.18 18.52
C GLY A 12 33.44 16.99 17.64
N LYS A 13 34.31 16.58 16.69
CA LYS A 13 34.04 15.55 15.67
C LYS A 13 32.72 15.79 14.90
N VAL A 14 32.43 17.05 14.57
CA VAL A 14 31.26 17.46 13.79
C VAL A 14 31.68 18.26 12.56
N SER A 15 30.75 18.42 11.63
CA SER A 15 31.00 19.26 10.46
C SER A 15 31.01 20.75 10.84
N VAL A 16 31.77 21.56 10.10
CA VAL A 16 31.75 23.03 10.22
C VAL A 16 30.33 23.58 10.07
N LYS A 17 29.52 22.98 9.17
CA LYS A 17 28.11 23.30 8.99
C LYS A 17 27.30 23.14 10.29
N THR A 18 27.61 22.14 11.12
CA THR A 18 26.94 21.90 12.41
C THR A 18 27.21 23.05 13.38
N ILE A 19 28.46 23.50 13.47
CA ILE A 19 28.83 24.64 14.32
C ILE A 19 28.14 25.93 13.85
N GLN A 20 28.16 26.18 12.53
CA GLN A 20 27.44 27.33 11.95
C GLN A 20 25.93 27.27 12.16
N PHE A 21 25.36 26.06 12.11
CA PHE A 21 23.94 25.85 12.38
C PHE A 21 23.59 26.12 13.85
N TYR A 22 24.42 25.67 14.80
CA TYR A 22 24.23 25.97 16.22
C TYR A 22 24.41 27.46 16.54
N ASP A 23 25.34 28.15 15.87
CA ASP A 23 25.47 29.61 15.95
C ASP A 23 24.19 30.30 15.43
N LYS A 24 23.70 29.94 14.24
CA LYS A 24 22.46 30.48 13.67
C LYS A 24 21.24 30.23 14.56
N LYS A 25 21.22 29.13 15.31
CA LYS A 25 20.15 28.75 16.24
C LYS A 25 20.34 29.31 17.66
N ASN A 26 21.32 30.18 17.88
CA ASN A 26 21.70 30.76 19.17
C ASN A 26 21.89 29.69 20.26
N LEU A 27 22.44 28.54 19.87
CA LEU A 27 22.69 27.41 20.76
C LEU A 27 24.16 27.37 21.20
N LEU A 28 25.08 27.67 20.27
CA LEU A 28 26.51 27.78 20.51
C LEU A 28 27.05 29.02 19.78
N ASN A 29 27.25 30.10 20.52
CA ASN A 29 27.68 31.39 20.00
C ASN A 29 29.20 31.52 20.16
N PRO A 30 29.90 32.18 19.23
CA PRO A 30 31.33 32.44 19.38
C PRO A 30 31.60 33.41 20.53
N SER A 31 32.57 33.10 21.38
CA SER A 31 33.01 33.99 22.47
C SER A 31 33.58 35.31 21.97
N SER A 32 34.20 35.33 20.79
CA SER A 32 34.71 36.56 20.18
C SER A 32 34.79 36.46 18.66
N ARG A 33 35.11 37.58 18.02
CA ARG A 33 35.41 37.65 16.60
C ARG A 33 36.75 38.32 16.40
N THR A 34 37.52 37.88 15.39
CA THR A 34 38.75 38.58 14.97
C THR A 34 38.38 39.92 14.32
N GLU A 35 39.37 40.81 14.15
CA GLU A 35 39.23 42.05 13.38
C GLU A 35 38.68 41.81 11.96
N ASN A 36 39.12 40.73 11.31
CA ASN A 36 38.62 40.31 9.99
C ASN A 36 37.24 39.59 10.02
N GLY A 37 36.50 39.67 11.14
CA GLY A 37 35.15 39.12 11.29
C GLY A 37 35.04 37.59 11.47
N ARG A 38 36.16 36.85 11.60
CA ARG A 38 36.16 35.40 11.80
C ARG A 38 35.69 35.04 13.21
N ARG A 39 34.97 33.93 13.35
CA ARG A 39 34.45 33.43 14.64
C ARG A 39 35.57 32.76 15.45
N LEU A 40 35.64 33.10 16.73
CA LEU A 40 36.52 32.49 17.70
C LEU A 40 35.73 31.94 18.88
N TYR A 41 36.06 30.73 19.28
CA TYR A 41 35.47 30.00 20.39
C TYR A 41 36.53 29.75 21.46
N ASN A 42 36.16 29.70 22.73
CA ASN A 42 37.08 29.40 23.82
C ASN A 42 36.87 27.97 24.38
N ASP A 43 37.59 27.62 25.43
CA ASP A 43 37.47 26.30 26.07
C ASP A 43 36.08 26.07 26.71
N GLN A 44 35.39 27.13 27.14
CA GLN A 44 34.03 27.02 27.68
C GLN A 44 33.03 26.68 26.56
N ASP A 45 33.20 27.27 25.38
CA ASP A 45 32.40 26.94 24.20
C ASP A 45 32.59 25.49 23.77
N LEU A 46 33.82 24.97 23.84
CA LEU A 46 34.09 23.57 23.56
C LEU A 46 33.42 22.63 24.58
N LYS A 47 33.44 22.99 25.87
CA LYS A 47 32.70 22.24 26.91
C LYS A 47 31.19 22.27 26.64
N LYS A 48 30.65 23.43 26.28
CA LYS A 48 29.23 23.60 25.91
C LYS A 48 28.87 22.77 24.68
N LEU A 49 29.71 22.76 23.65
CA LEU A 49 29.54 21.93 22.47
C LEU A 49 29.49 20.43 22.84
N LYS A 50 30.45 19.95 23.64
CA LYS A 50 30.46 18.54 24.08
C LYS A 50 29.18 18.16 24.83
N LEU A 51 28.67 19.04 25.69
CA LEU A 51 27.40 18.82 26.39
C LEU A 51 26.21 18.78 25.43
N ILE A 52 26.13 19.71 24.46
CA ILE A 52 25.08 19.70 23.42
C ILE A 52 25.08 18.38 22.67
N LEU A 53 26.26 17.89 22.27
CA LEU A 53 26.39 16.65 21.52
C LEU A 53 25.97 15.42 22.34
N LEU A 54 26.35 15.37 23.62
CA LEU A 54 25.94 14.30 24.54
C LEU A 54 24.42 14.25 24.73
N LEU A 55 23.79 15.40 24.98
CA LEU A 55 22.34 15.45 25.13
C LEU A 55 21.63 15.10 23.82
N LYS A 56 22.20 15.52 22.69
CA LYS A 56 21.66 15.18 21.38
C LYS A 56 21.75 13.66 21.09
N SER A 57 22.82 13.00 21.51
CA SER A 57 22.95 11.54 21.36
C SER A 57 21.97 10.75 22.23
N MET A 58 21.47 11.34 23.31
CA MET A 58 20.40 10.78 24.15
C MET A 58 18.99 10.98 23.55
N GLY A 59 18.88 11.63 22.39
CA GLY A 59 17.62 11.84 21.69
C GLY A 59 16.91 13.16 22.04
N LEU A 60 17.51 14.03 22.85
CA LEU A 60 16.90 15.31 23.19
C LEU A 60 16.81 16.23 21.96
N THR A 61 15.75 17.05 21.94
CA THR A 61 15.58 18.08 20.92
C THR A 61 16.50 19.27 21.18
N LEU A 62 16.82 20.04 20.14
CA LEU A 62 17.67 21.22 20.29
C LEU A 62 17.00 22.30 21.15
N ASP A 63 15.67 22.36 21.16
CA ASP A 63 14.93 23.32 21.99
C ASP A 63 14.99 22.94 23.47
N SER A 64 14.87 21.64 23.81
CA SER A 64 15.08 21.13 25.17
C SER A 64 16.50 21.42 25.66
N ILE A 65 17.51 21.18 24.80
CA ILE A 65 18.91 21.47 25.11
C ILE A 65 19.11 22.97 25.38
N ARG A 66 18.49 23.85 24.58
CA ARG A 66 18.57 25.31 24.81
C ARG A 66 18.03 25.68 26.19
N GLN A 67 16.89 25.12 26.60
CA GLN A 67 16.29 25.40 27.92
C GLN A 67 17.20 24.98 29.07
N ILE A 68 17.87 23.83 28.96
CA ILE A 68 18.84 23.33 29.95
C ILE A 68 20.04 24.28 30.06
N LEU A 69 20.54 24.79 28.94
CA LEU A 69 21.75 25.63 28.89
C LEU A 69 21.51 27.08 29.38
N VAL A 70 20.27 27.58 29.40
CA VAL A 70 19.94 28.95 29.80
C VAL A 70 19.65 29.09 31.29
N LYS A 71 19.16 28.05 31.96
CA LYS A 71 18.77 28.13 33.38
C LYS A 71 19.89 27.65 34.30
N SER A 72 20.29 28.50 35.25
CA SER A 72 21.34 28.24 36.25
C SER A 72 21.03 27.10 37.24
N ASN A 73 19.76 26.68 37.36
CA ASN A 73 19.33 25.49 38.11
C ASN A 73 19.12 24.28 37.18
N SER A 74 20.16 23.98 36.39
CA SER A 74 20.15 23.06 35.25
C SER A 74 20.02 21.58 35.63
N SER A 75 20.43 21.18 36.84
CA SER A 75 20.48 19.77 37.24
C SER A 75 19.09 19.13 37.36
N LYS A 76 18.16 19.76 38.07
CA LYS A 76 16.81 19.21 38.29
C LYS A 76 16.00 19.11 37.00
N ILE A 77 16.11 20.11 36.12
CA ILE A 77 15.44 20.10 34.80
C ILE A 77 16.06 19.02 33.91
N LEU A 78 17.38 18.89 33.93
CA LEU A 78 18.07 17.85 33.17
C LEU A 78 17.66 16.46 33.66
N THR A 79 17.61 16.21 34.97
CA THR A 79 17.13 14.94 35.54
C THR A 79 15.72 14.60 35.05
N LEU A 80 14.78 15.54 35.15
CA LEU A 80 13.40 15.31 34.70
C LEU A 80 13.30 14.99 33.21
N LEU A 81 14.06 15.70 32.36
CA LEU A 81 14.06 15.45 30.92
C LEU A 81 14.70 14.11 30.56
N LEU A 82 15.75 13.70 31.28
CA LEU A 82 16.38 12.39 31.10
C LEU A 82 15.46 11.26 31.57
N ASP A 83 14.77 11.42 32.71
CA ASP A 83 13.80 10.45 33.22
C ASP A 83 12.61 10.28 32.25
N GLU A 84 12.11 11.39 31.70
CA GLU A 84 11.04 11.36 30.69
C GLU A 84 11.49 10.63 29.42
N GLN A 85 12.71 10.92 28.94
CA GLN A 85 13.28 10.28 27.77
C GLN A 85 13.53 8.78 28.01
N GLU A 86 14.04 8.40 29.18
CA GLU A 86 14.22 7.01 29.59
C GLU A 86 12.88 6.27 29.62
N LYS A 87 11.86 6.88 30.23
CA LYS A 87 10.51 6.31 30.30
C LYS A 87 9.92 6.10 28.90
N LYS A 88 10.11 7.06 28.00
CA LYS A 88 9.67 6.94 26.60
C LYS A 88 10.34 5.76 25.90
N LEU A 89 11.67 5.63 26.00
CA LEU A 89 12.40 4.52 25.40
C LEU A 89 11.99 3.16 25.98
N LYS A 90 11.74 3.08 27.30
CA LYS A 90 11.21 1.86 27.93
C LYS A 90 9.83 1.49 27.40
N ASN A 91 8.96 2.47 27.18
CA ASN A 91 7.64 2.23 26.60
C ASN A 91 7.74 1.73 25.15
N GLU A 92 8.58 2.35 24.33
CA GLU A 92 8.84 1.90 22.96
C GLU A 92 9.40 0.47 22.92
N LEU A 93 10.29 0.12 23.85
CA LEU A 93 10.81 -1.25 24.00
C LEU A 93 9.68 -2.22 24.36
N ASN A 94 8.81 -1.88 25.31
CA ASN A 94 7.69 -2.72 25.72
C ASN A 94 6.68 -2.95 24.58
N GLU A 95 6.35 -1.89 23.83
CA GLU A 95 5.52 -1.94 22.62
C GLU A 95 6.12 -2.88 21.57
N ALA A 96 7.40 -2.70 21.25
CA ALA A 96 8.11 -3.56 20.32
C ALA A 96 8.14 -5.02 20.81
N HIS A 97 8.34 -5.25 22.11
CA HIS A 97 8.30 -6.58 22.71
C HIS A 97 6.92 -7.24 22.57
N LEU A 98 5.84 -6.47 22.75
CA LEU A 98 4.48 -6.96 22.57
C LEU A 98 4.24 -7.34 21.11
N GLN A 99 4.67 -6.51 20.16
CA GLN A 99 4.60 -6.82 18.73
C GLN A 99 5.36 -8.11 18.39
N ILE A 100 6.57 -8.28 18.91
CA ILE A 100 7.34 -9.52 18.75
C ILE A 100 6.55 -10.72 19.30
N LYS A 101 6.01 -10.62 20.52
CA LYS A 101 5.19 -11.71 21.11
C LYS A 101 3.96 -12.03 20.27
N ILE A 102 3.30 -11.04 19.68
CA ILE A 102 2.17 -11.24 18.77
C ILE A 102 2.64 -11.99 17.52
N ILE A 103 3.73 -11.54 16.89
CA ILE A 103 4.32 -12.20 15.72
C ILE A 103 4.68 -13.64 16.05
N GLU A 104 5.30 -13.91 17.20
CA GLU A 104 5.63 -15.26 17.65
C GLU A 104 4.39 -16.13 17.85
N LYS A 105 3.33 -15.59 18.48
CA LYS A 105 2.05 -16.28 18.61
C LYS A 105 1.45 -16.58 17.23
N MET A 106 1.46 -15.62 16.30
CA MET A 106 1.01 -15.83 14.93
C MET A 106 1.83 -16.92 14.22
N LYS A 107 3.17 -16.90 14.35
CA LYS A 107 4.07 -17.96 13.85
C LYS A 107 3.78 -19.34 14.46
N LYS A 108 3.38 -19.39 15.72
CA LYS A 108 2.98 -20.65 16.40
C LYS A 108 1.57 -21.11 16.08
N SER A 109 0.70 -20.22 15.61
CA SER A 109 -0.65 -20.56 15.09
C SER A 109 -0.66 -20.87 13.60
N LEU A 110 0.44 -20.60 12.88
CA LEU A 110 0.66 -21.00 11.48
C LEU A 110 0.73 -22.53 11.23
N PRO A 111 1.07 -23.44 12.17
CA PRO A 111 1.01 -24.89 11.94
C PRO A 111 -0.41 -25.43 11.71
N SER A 112 -1.47 -24.63 11.89
CA SER A 112 -2.83 -24.96 11.43
C SER A 112 -3.18 -24.32 10.06
N LEU A 113 -2.18 -23.78 9.35
CA LEU A 113 -2.27 -23.21 8.01
C LEU A 113 -1.42 -24.01 7.01
N ASP A 114 -1.46 -25.34 7.08
CA ASP A 114 -0.99 -26.23 5.99
C ASP A 114 -1.77 -26.04 4.67
N ASN A 115 -2.73 -25.09 4.61
CA ASN A 115 -3.46 -24.71 3.40
C ASN A 115 -3.26 -23.25 2.94
N PHE A 116 -2.31 -22.50 3.50
CA PHE A 116 -1.91 -21.20 2.93
C PHE A 116 -0.40 -21.16 2.69
N SER A 117 0.02 -21.98 1.72
CA SER A 117 1.32 -21.86 1.08
C SER A 117 1.28 -20.61 0.19
N ILE A 118 1.85 -19.50 0.66
CA ILE A 118 2.43 -18.51 -0.25
C ILE A 118 3.76 -19.14 -0.71
N LYS A 119 3.71 -19.91 -1.79
CA LYS A 119 4.90 -20.39 -2.51
C LYS A 119 4.95 -19.69 -3.87
N SER A 120 6.09 -19.04 -4.04
CA SER A 120 6.73 -18.58 -5.28
C SER A 120 6.06 -17.48 -6.10
N ILE A 121 6.96 -16.74 -6.74
CA ILE A 121 6.79 -15.59 -7.62
C ILE A 121 5.80 -15.85 -8.78
N ASP A 122 5.44 -17.12 -9.03
CA ASP A 122 4.42 -17.55 -9.99
C ASP A 122 3.02 -16.98 -9.68
N ASP A 123 2.71 -16.64 -8.42
CA ASP A 123 1.42 -16.05 -8.04
C ASP A 123 1.25 -14.60 -8.52
N ILE A 124 2.35 -13.86 -8.71
CA ILE A 124 2.31 -12.49 -9.25
C ILE A 124 2.03 -12.54 -10.75
N ASP A 125 2.70 -13.46 -11.47
CA ASP A 125 2.43 -13.74 -12.87
C ASP A 125 1.01 -14.29 -13.06
N TYR A 126 0.53 -15.13 -12.14
CA TYR A 126 -0.85 -15.63 -12.13
C TYR A 126 -1.88 -14.51 -12.01
N ILE A 127 -1.73 -13.58 -11.07
CA ILE A 127 -2.64 -12.45 -10.87
C ILE A 127 -2.56 -11.46 -12.04
N MET A 128 -1.38 -11.23 -12.62
CA MET A 128 -1.18 -10.33 -13.76
C MET A 128 -1.74 -10.89 -15.06
N GLU A 129 -1.52 -12.18 -15.34
CA GLU A 129 -2.00 -12.84 -16.56
C GLU A 129 -3.53 -13.04 -16.54
N ASN A 130 -4.10 -13.40 -15.39
CA ASN A 130 -5.54 -13.54 -15.20
C ASN A 130 -6.29 -12.21 -15.43
N LYS A 131 -5.78 -11.10 -14.89
CA LYS A 131 -6.34 -9.75 -15.14
C LYS A 131 -6.34 -9.39 -16.63
N LYS A 132 -5.29 -9.76 -17.37
CA LYS A 132 -5.16 -9.46 -18.82
C LYS A 132 -6.16 -10.25 -19.65
N SER A 133 -6.31 -11.55 -19.39
CA SER A 133 -7.23 -12.43 -20.12
C SER A 133 -8.70 -12.10 -19.84
N LEU A 134 -9.05 -11.83 -18.58
CA LEU A 134 -10.41 -11.41 -18.23
C LEU A 134 -10.77 -10.05 -18.85
N ARG A 135 -9.82 -9.09 -18.86
CA ARG A 135 -10.00 -7.82 -19.56
C ARG A 135 -10.21 -7.98 -21.06
N LYS A 136 -9.47 -8.89 -21.72
CA LYS A 136 -9.67 -9.20 -23.14
C LYS A 136 -11.07 -9.80 -23.39
N LEU A 137 -11.54 -10.68 -22.52
CA LEU A 137 -12.88 -11.26 -22.61
C LEU A 137 -13.96 -10.16 -22.52
N HIS A 138 -13.86 -9.27 -21.53
CA HIS A 138 -14.78 -8.14 -21.38
C HIS A 138 -14.78 -7.20 -22.59
N ILE A 139 -13.60 -6.85 -23.13
CA ILE A 139 -13.49 -5.99 -24.31
C ILE A 139 -14.14 -6.66 -25.53
N LYS A 140 -13.94 -7.97 -25.74
CA LYS A 140 -14.59 -8.69 -26.84
C LYS A 140 -16.11 -8.66 -26.70
N ILE A 141 -16.64 -8.93 -25.50
CA ILE A 141 -18.09 -8.91 -25.25
C ILE A 141 -18.68 -7.52 -25.50
N LEU A 142 -18.03 -6.46 -24.99
CA LEU A 142 -18.46 -5.07 -25.22
C LEU A 142 -18.44 -4.71 -26.71
N GLY A 143 -17.40 -5.13 -27.44
CA GLY A 143 -17.30 -4.88 -28.88
C GLY A 143 -18.41 -5.60 -29.68
N PHE A 144 -18.66 -6.88 -29.39
CA PHE A 144 -19.76 -7.62 -30.01
C PHE A 144 -21.13 -7.04 -29.66
N GLY A 145 -21.33 -6.61 -28.41
CA GLY A 145 -22.56 -5.94 -27.98
C GLY A 145 -22.84 -4.67 -28.79
N LEU A 146 -21.85 -3.80 -28.93
CA LEU A 146 -21.98 -2.56 -29.72
C LEU A 146 -22.36 -2.84 -31.19
N ILE A 147 -21.79 -3.87 -31.79
CA ILE A 147 -22.14 -4.28 -33.16
C ILE A 147 -23.61 -4.72 -33.25
N LEU A 148 -24.08 -5.52 -32.28
CA LEU A 148 -25.47 -5.97 -32.23
C LEU A 148 -26.44 -4.80 -32.02
N ASP A 149 -26.09 -3.85 -31.15
CA ASP A 149 -26.91 -2.65 -30.91
C ASP A 149 -27.05 -1.82 -32.20
N VAL A 150 -25.98 -1.67 -32.98
CA VAL A 150 -26.01 -0.97 -34.28
C VAL A 150 -26.89 -1.71 -35.28
N ILE A 151 -26.83 -3.05 -35.33
CA ILE A 151 -27.67 -3.88 -36.20
C ILE A 151 -29.15 -3.74 -35.79
N GLU A 152 -29.46 -3.82 -34.50
CA GLU A 152 -30.82 -3.69 -33.97
C GLU A 152 -31.42 -2.33 -34.32
N ILE A 153 -30.69 -1.24 -34.05
CA ILE A 153 -31.11 0.13 -34.41
C ILE A 153 -31.29 0.27 -35.92
N GLY A 154 -30.36 -0.27 -36.73
CA GLY A 154 -30.45 -0.23 -38.19
C GLY A 154 -31.69 -0.94 -38.73
N THR A 155 -31.98 -2.15 -38.24
CA THR A 155 -33.17 -2.91 -38.64
C THR A 155 -34.47 -2.21 -38.21
N LEU A 156 -34.49 -1.55 -37.06
CA LEU A 156 -35.62 -0.74 -36.62
C LEU A 156 -35.86 0.46 -37.55
N ILE A 157 -34.80 1.19 -37.94
CA ILE A 157 -34.91 2.33 -38.85
C ILE A 157 -35.46 1.88 -40.22
N VAL A 158 -34.93 0.79 -40.79
CA VAL A 158 -35.42 0.24 -42.08
C VAL A 158 -36.88 -0.19 -41.97
N SER A 159 -37.27 -0.82 -40.86
CA SER A 159 -38.65 -1.22 -40.59
C SER A 159 -39.60 -0.01 -40.55
N LEU A 160 -39.19 1.09 -39.92
CA LEU A 160 -39.99 2.32 -39.85
C LEU A 160 -40.12 3.02 -41.22
N LEU A 161 -39.06 3.01 -42.04
CA LEU A 161 -39.07 3.63 -43.37
C LEU A 161 -39.88 2.84 -44.41
N THR A 162 -39.83 1.50 -44.34
CA THR A 162 -40.49 0.62 -45.31
C THR A 162 -41.90 0.19 -44.88
N GLY A 163 -42.26 0.40 -43.61
CA GLY A 163 -43.51 -0.09 -43.02
C GLY A 163 -43.55 -1.61 -42.80
N ASN A 164 -42.48 -2.34 -43.14
CA ASN A 164 -42.40 -3.80 -43.02
C ASN A 164 -41.60 -4.24 -41.79
N TRP A 165 -42.33 -4.70 -40.76
CA TRP A 165 -41.78 -5.11 -39.47
C TRP A 165 -41.00 -6.42 -39.45
N ILE A 166 -41.01 -7.19 -40.55
CA ILE A 166 -40.25 -8.45 -40.65
C ILE A 166 -38.76 -8.24 -40.40
N TRP A 167 -38.18 -7.14 -40.89
CA TRP A 167 -36.74 -6.85 -40.74
C TRP A 167 -36.33 -6.63 -39.29
N PHE A 168 -37.15 -5.92 -38.52
CA PHE A 168 -36.91 -5.73 -37.10
C PHE A 168 -37.11 -7.05 -36.32
N GLY A 169 -38.14 -7.82 -36.65
CA GLY A 169 -38.36 -9.14 -36.06
C GLY A 169 -37.18 -10.10 -36.26
N LEU A 170 -36.62 -10.15 -37.48
CA LEU A 170 -35.42 -10.94 -37.79
C LEU A 170 -34.18 -10.42 -37.03
N GLY A 171 -34.02 -9.10 -36.91
CA GLY A 171 -32.96 -8.48 -36.11
C GLY A 171 -33.02 -8.89 -34.64
N MET A 172 -34.20 -8.85 -34.03
CA MET A 172 -34.41 -9.27 -32.63
C MET A 172 -34.06 -10.74 -32.41
N VAL A 173 -34.46 -11.63 -33.32
CA VAL A 173 -34.10 -13.07 -33.23
C VAL A 173 -32.59 -13.24 -33.27
N LEU A 174 -31.90 -12.52 -34.16
CA LEU A 174 -30.43 -12.55 -34.25
C LEU A 174 -29.77 -12.05 -32.95
N VAL A 175 -30.25 -10.94 -32.38
CA VAL A 175 -29.71 -10.39 -31.12
C VAL A 175 -29.89 -11.39 -29.98
N VAL A 176 -31.06 -12.03 -29.86
CA VAL A 176 -31.31 -13.04 -28.82
C VAL A 176 -30.37 -14.23 -28.97
N ILE A 177 -30.18 -14.76 -30.19
CA ILE A 177 -29.26 -15.87 -30.45
C ILE A 177 -27.82 -15.46 -30.08
N ALA A 178 -27.38 -14.28 -30.50
CA ALA A 178 -26.05 -13.79 -30.22
C ALA A 178 -25.82 -13.54 -28.71
N ALA A 179 -26.82 -13.01 -27.99
CA ALA A 179 -26.77 -12.83 -26.55
C ALA A 179 -26.62 -14.17 -25.80
N VAL A 180 -27.34 -15.23 -26.24
CA VAL A 180 -27.20 -16.58 -25.68
C VAL A 180 -25.79 -17.12 -25.92
N ILE A 181 -25.25 -16.97 -27.13
CA ILE A 181 -23.89 -17.40 -27.47
C ILE A 181 -22.86 -16.65 -26.62
N LEU A 182 -22.93 -15.31 -26.55
CA LEU A 182 -22.02 -14.48 -25.75
C LEU A 182 -22.07 -14.85 -24.27
N THR A 183 -23.27 -15.07 -23.73
CA THR A 183 -23.46 -15.51 -22.33
C THR A 183 -22.82 -16.88 -22.10
N LYS A 184 -22.97 -17.81 -23.04
CA LYS A 184 -22.34 -19.14 -22.97
C LYS A 184 -20.82 -19.05 -23.05
N VAL A 185 -20.28 -18.24 -23.96
CA VAL A 185 -18.83 -17.99 -24.08
C VAL A 185 -18.29 -17.38 -22.79
N TYR A 186 -18.96 -16.37 -22.24
CA TYR A 186 -18.58 -15.75 -20.99
C TYR A 186 -18.56 -16.77 -19.84
N TYR A 187 -19.66 -17.50 -19.61
CA TYR A 187 -19.75 -18.53 -18.58
C TYR A 187 -18.70 -19.64 -18.72
N GLN A 188 -18.37 -20.03 -19.96
CA GLN A 188 -17.39 -21.06 -20.21
C GLN A 188 -15.94 -20.64 -19.92
N ASN A 189 -15.65 -19.34 -19.96
CA ASN A 189 -14.30 -18.80 -19.77
C ASN A 189 -14.10 -18.15 -18.40
N THR A 190 -15.08 -18.22 -17.51
CA THR A 190 -15.02 -17.61 -16.18
C THR A 190 -15.22 -18.65 -15.08
N ASN A 191 -14.43 -18.51 -14.02
CA ASN A 191 -14.54 -19.23 -12.77
C ASN A 191 -14.58 -18.21 -11.61
N TYR A 192 -14.77 -18.67 -10.39
CA TYR A 192 -14.88 -17.81 -9.22
C TYR A 192 -14.03 -18.31 -8.05
N ILE A 193 -13.40 -17.40 -7.33
CA ILE A 193 -12.63 -17.68 -6.11
C ILE A 193 -13.43 -17.27 -4.88
N CYS A 194 -13.57 -18.17 -3.91
CA CYS A 194 -14.22 -17.89 -2.64
C CYS A 194 -13.30 -17.08 -1.70
N PRO A 195 -13.75 -15.95 -1.13
CA PRO A 195 -12.90 -15.15 -0.22
C PRO A 195 -12.62 -15.82 1.13
N ASN A 196 -13.41 -16.82 1.52
CA ASN A 196 -13.30 -17.45 2.84
C ASN A 196 -12.37 -18.68 2.85
N CYS A 197 -12.27 -19.41 1.75
CA CYS A 197 -11.44 -20.62 1.66
C CYS A 197 -10.51 -20.66 0.44
N ASN A 198 -10.48 -19.57 -0.33
CA ASN A 198 -9.64 -19.38 -1.53
C ASN A 198 -9.78 -20.47 -2.61
N THR A 199 -10.85 -21.26 -2.55
CA THR A 199 -11.11 -22.32 -3.54
C THR A 199 -11.67 -21.70 -4.81
N GLU A 200 -11.06 -22.04 -5.95
CA GLU A 200 -11.62 -21.77 -7.27
C GLU A 200 -12.69 -22.81 -7.62
N PHE A 201 -13.83 -22.34 -8.10
CA PHE A 201 -14.93 -23.21 -8.50
C PHE A 201 -15.74 -22.59 -9.64
N LYS A 202 -16.42 -23.45 -10.39
CA LYS A 202 -17.38 -23.05 -11.42
C LYS A 202 -18.80 -23.28 -10.88
N PRO A 203 -19.59 -22.23 -10.60
CA PRO A 203 -20.97 -22.38 -10.16
C PRO A 203 -21.81 -22.95 -11.31
N SER A 204 -22.96 -23.54 -10.98
CA SER A 204 -23.94 -23.90 -12.01
C SER A 204 -24.41 -22.67 -12.79
N PHE A 205 -24.75 -22.85 -14.07
CA PHE A 205 -25.20 -21.75 -14.93
C PHE A 205 -26.35 -20.95 -14.29
N LYS A 206 -27.37 -21.64 -13.75
CA LYS A 206 -28.54 -21.01 -13.12
C LYS A 206 -28.16 -20.18 -11.90
N GLN A 207 -27.28 -20.69 -11.03
CA GLN A 207 -26.79 -19.91 -9.89
C GLN A 207 -25.98 -18.71 -10.34
N SER A 208 -25.16 -18.87 -11.38
CA SER A 208 -24.33 -17.80 -11.91
C SER A 208 -25.16 -16.69 -12.55
N PHE A 209 -26.11 -17.04 -13.41
CA PHE A 209 -26.90 -16.11 -14.19
C PHE A 209 -27.83 -15.24 -13.32
N PHE A 210 -28.48 -15.84 -12.32
CA PHE A 210 -29.43 -15.13 -11.44
C PHE A 210 -28.83 -14.56 -10.16
N ALA A 211 -27.53 -14.77 -9.90
CA ALA A 211 -26.90 -14.23 -8.71
C ALA A 211 -26.72 -12.71 -8.79
N LYS A 212 -26.88 -12.04 -7.64
CA LYS A 212 -26.53 -10.62 -7.48
C LYS A 212 -25.05 -10.45 -7.82
N HIS A 213 -24.75 -9.53 -8.73
CA HIS A 213 -23.40 -9.32 -9.24
C HIS A 213 -23.05 -7.84 -9.36
N ASN A 214 -21.76 -7.56 -9.39
CA ASN A 214 -21.17 -6.30 -9.85
C ASN A 214 -20.13 -6.63 -10.94
N LEU A 215 -19.37 -5.63 -11.41
CA LEU A 215 -18.40 -5.79 -12.51
C LEU A 215 -17.28 -6.81 -12.27
N LYS A 216 -17.03 -7.24 -11.02
CA LYS A 216 -15.89 -8.12 -10.67
C LYS A 216 -16.25 -9.28 -9.76
N THR A 217 -17.42 -9.25 -9.12
CA THR A 217 -17.81 -10.23 -8.12
C THR A 217 -19.27 -10.63 -8.26
N ARG A 218 -19.55 -11.85 -7.82
CA ARG A 218 -20.88 -12.44 -7.86
C ARG A 218 -21.17 -13.14 -6.54
N LYS A 219 -22.37 -12.93 -5.99
CA LYS A 219 -22.77 -13.50 -4.71
C LYS A 219 -23.15 -14.97 -4.88
N LEU A 220 -22.22 -15.87 -4.56
CA LEU A 220 -22.32 -17.31 -4.80
C LEU A 220 -22.11 -18.09 -3.50
N THR A 221 -22.64 -19.32 -3.47
CA THR A 221 -22.38 -20.27 -2.38
C THR A 221 -21.18 -21.12 -2.77
N CYS A 222 -20.13 -21.11 -1.94
CA CYS A 222 -18.94 -21.91 -2.19
C CYS A 222 -19.25 -23.40 -1.97
N PRO A 223 -18.92 -24.30 -2.92
CA PRO A 223 -19.13 -25.73 -2.76
C PRO A 223 -18.21 -26.36 -1.71
N ASN A 224 -17.05 -25.74 -1.43
CA ASN A 224 -16.07 -26.26 -0.48
C ASN A 224 -16.40 -25.86 0.97
N CYS A 225 -16.59 -24.57 1.25
CA CYS A 225 -16.85 -24.10 2.63
C CYS A 225 -18.32 -23.81 2.95
N GLY A 226 -19.23 -23.93 1.99
CA GLY A 226 -20.67 -23.72 2.16
C GLY A 226 -21.11 -22.27 2.40
N LYS A 227 -20.18 -21.33 2.61
CA LYS A 227 -20.51 -19.91 2.84
C LYS A 227 -20.98 -19.22 1.56
N LYS A 228 -22.00 -18.37 1.69
CA LYS A 228 -22.53 -17.54 0.61
C LYS A 228 -22.00 -16.12 0.70
N ASP A 229 -21.13 -15.74 -0.24
CA ASP A 229 -20.44 -14.44 -0.23
C ASP A 229 -20.15 -13.95 -1.65
N PHE A 230 -19.63 -12.73 -1.80
CA PHE A 230 -19.17 -12.18 -3.06
C PHE A 230 -17.86 -12.84 -3.48
N CYS A 231 -17.96 -13.83 -4.37
CA CYS A 231 -16.82 -14.51 -4.96
C CYS A 231 -16.23 -13.68 -6.11
N VAL A 232 -14.91 -13.67 -6.21
CA VAL A 232 -14.16 -12.87 -7.20
C VAL A 232 -14.08 -13.63 -8.51
N GLU A 233 -14.41 -12.96 -9.62
CA GLU A 233 -14.34 -13.54 -10.95
C GLU A 233 -12.90 -13.68 -11.43
N VAL A 234 -12.59 -14.82 -12.03
CA VAL A 234 -11.30 -15.16 -12.62
C VAL A 234 -11.47 -15.84 -13.98
N TYR A 235 -10.48 -15.71 -14.85
CA TYR A 235 -10.47 -16.35 -16.17
C TYR A 235 -10.07 -17.82 -16.06
N ASP A 236 -10.83 -18.72 -16.70
CA ASP A 236 -10.61 -20.16 -16.71
C ASP A 236 -9.40 -20.54 -17.58
N LYS A 237 -8.23 -20.72 -16.97
CA LYS A 237 -6.96 -21.04 -17.68
C LYS A 237 -6.91 -22.46 -18.24
N ASN A 238 -7.73 -23.40 -17.75
CA ASN A 238 -7.71 -24.80 -18.20
C ASN A 238 -8.13 -24.97 -19.68
N LYS A 239 -8.70 -23.92 -20.30
CA LYS A 239 -8.96 -23.86 -21.74
C LYS A 239 -7.91 -23.13 -22.57
N ALA A 240 -6.99 -22.39 -21.94
CA ALA A 240 -5.92 -21.70 -22.67
C ALA A 240 -4.82 -22.65 -23.16
N GLY A 241 -4.75 -23.88 -22.61
CA GLY A 241 -3.80 -24.92 -23.01
C GLY A 241 -4.35 -25.98 -23.97
N SER A 242 -5.60 -25.87 -24.46
CA SER A 242 -6.18 -26.88 -25.39
C SER A 242 -6.14 -26.47 -26.87
N TYR A 243 -5.31 -25.48 -27.20
CA TYR A 243 -5.03 -25.04 -28.58
C TYR A 243 -3.50 -24.93 -28.79
N ASN A 244 -2.77 -25.95 -28.37
CA ASN A 244 -1.45 -26.27 -28.91
C ASN A 244 -1.46 -27.73 -29.34
#